data_AF-A0A842YD19-F1
#
_entry.id   AF-A0A842YD19-F1
#
_cell.length_a   1.000
_cell.length_b   1.000
_cell.length_c   1.000
_cell.angle_alpha   90.00
_cell.angle_beta   90.00
_cell.angle_gamma   90.00
#
_symmetry.space_group_name_H-M   'P 1'
#
loop_
_entity.id
_entity.type
_entity.pdbx_description
1 polymer ?
#
loop_
_entity_poly.entity_id
_entity_poly.type
_entity_poly.pdbx_seq_one_letter_code
_entity_poly.pdbx_strand_id
1 'polypeptide(L)'
;MPRDDTSHSCDSKKPKKRLWIFGLVAAASAIWLLLRTGNKPSRITYPCQQAAMTNIEIIKLAFLTALPSLAVIRSTLSPLKSVGVLALLLVGSAFITSDSGMQALRFTLAQDYSAYDRVPLQLLENVAQTSEHTSDIFLAQGVTGVNGNVTLGIAALFELMAIEGLHFYNTTAEPSGLIERDDVVLLKVNSQWSYRGGTNTDLVKAVIEAIIAHPDGFTGEIIIADNGQGIGNLNWGDANAFNNSQAIEDVAQQFPDHDVSTILWDNYRYNTVDEYDLGDFSEGYVRSSTWDANTEIYPSYPKFVTDTGLYVSFKNGIWDNTTGFDSDRLKIINMPVLKSHFRYGVTGCIKHYMGVPQGYVVPSVDPSIPHEHFSIALGGMGTLMA
;
A
#
# COMPACT_ATOMS: atom_id res chain seq x y z
N MET A 1 62.91 -24.46 46.85
CA MET A 1 62.70 -23.05 47.27
C MET A 1 62.67 -22.18 46.02
N PRO A 2 61.81 -21.16 45.96
CA PRO A 2 60.89 -20.94 44.83
C PRO A 2 61.24 -19.73 43.95
N ARG A 3 60.72 -19.69 42.72
CA ARG A 3 59.78 -18.64 42.24
C ARG A 3 59.38 -18.91 40.78
N ASP A 4 58.10 -19.24 40.62
CA ASP A 4 57.32 -18.98 39.41
C ASP A 4 57.32 -17.47 39.13
N ASP A 5 57.57 -17.08 37.89
CA ASP A 5 57.20 -15.76 37.35
C ASP A 5 56.63 -15.95 35.94
N THR A 6 55.39 -16.46 35.87
CA THR A 6 54.52 -16.24 34.72
C THR A 6 53.89 -14.85 34.84
N SER A 7 54.49 -13.84 34.20
CA SER A 7 53.81 -12.56 33.98
C SER A 7 53.09 -12.60 32.63
N HIS A 8 51.80 -12.90 32.67
CA HIS A 8 50.89 -12.63 31.56
C HIS A 8 50.73 -11.11 31.41
N SER A 9 51.34 -10.57 30.35
CA SER A 9 51.02 -9.23 29.84
C SER A 9 49.57 -9.22 29.33
N CYS A 10 48.68 -8.58 30.09
CA CYS A 10 47.30 -8.33 29.67
C CYS A 10 47.28 -7.03 28.85
N ASP A 11 47.29 -7.17 27.53
CA ASP A 11 47.27 -6.06 26.56
C ASP A 11 45.88 -5.38 26.57
N SER A 12 45.75 -4.30 27.34
CA SER A 12 44.50 -3.56 27.56
C SER A 12 44.19 -2.53 26.45
N LYS A 13 44.30 -2.92 25.18
CA LYS A 13 43.88 -2.07 24.03
C LYS A 13 42.46 -2.38 23.55
N LYS A 14 41.43 -2.21 24.39
CA LYS A 14 40.02 -2.45 23.98
C LYS A 14 38.93 -1.39 24.30
N PRO A 15 39.15 -0.21 24.92
CA PRO A 15 38.05 0.74 25.12
C PRO A 15 37.81 1.68 23.91
N LYS A 16 38.86 2.10 23.19
CA LYS A 16 38.73 3.12 22.13
C LYS A 16 37.95 2.63 20.90
N LYS A 17 38.18 1.40 20.43
CA LYS A 17 37.48 0.87 19.23
C LYS A 17 35.96 0.79 19.40
N ARG A 18 35.45 0.50 20.60
CA ARG A 18 34.01 0.40 20.86
C ARG A 18 33.32 1.77 20.81
N LEU A 19 33.95 2.82 21.36
CA LEU A 19 33.39 4.17 21.37
C LEU A 19 33.21 4.75 19.95
N TRP A 20 34.15 4.46 19.04
CA TRP A 20 34.04 4.89 17.63
C TRP A 20 32.90 4.21 16.88
N ILE A 21 32.64 2.93 17.15
CA ILE A 21 31.52 2.20 16.54
C ILE A 21 30.19 2.80 16.99
N PHE A 22 30.03 3.11 18.28
CA PHE A 22 28.83 3.79 18.78
C PHE A 22 28.66 5.18 18.14
N GLY A 23 29.73 5.97 18.04
CA GLY A 23 29.66 7.28 17.36
C GLY A 23 29.20 7.18 15.90
N LEU A 24 29.67 6.17 15.17
CA LEU A 24 29.24 5.92 13.78
C LEU A 24 27.77 5.51 13.69
N VAL A 25 27.28 4.68 14.61
CA VAL A 25 25.86 4.27 14.65
C VAL A 25 24.95 5.46 14.95
N ALA A 26 25.32 6.35 15.87
CA ALA A 26 24.57 7.58 16.13
C ALA A 26 24.56 8.51 14.92
N ALA A 27 25.72 8.73 14.30
CA ALA A 27 25.84 9.60 13.13
C ALA A 27 25.02 9.05 11.94
N ALA A 28 25.11 7.75 11.67
CA ALA A 28 24.31 7.09 10.64
C ALA A 28 22.80 7.17 10.96
N SER A 29 22.42 6.99 12.23
CA SER A 29 21.02 7.12 12.67
C SER A 29 20.51 8.55 12.54
N ALA A 30 21.32 9.57 12.85
CA ALA A 30 20.95 10.98 12.69
C ALA A 30 20.83 11.38 11.22
N ILE A 31 21.77 10.94 10.37
CA ILE A 31 21.70 11.15 8.92
C ILE A 31 20.45 10.46 8.35
N TRP A 32 20.18 9.21 8.74
CA TRP A 32 18.98 8.48 8.34
C TRP A 32 17.70 9.19 8.79
N LEU A 33 17.66 9.67 10.03
CA LEU A 33 16.53 10.41 10.59
C LEU A 33 16.25 11.68 9.78
N LEU A 34 17.29 12.48 9.50
CA LEU A 34 17.18 13.71 8.73
C LEU A 34 16.77 13.46 7.27
N LEU A 35 17.42 12.52 6.58
CA LEU A 35 17.15 12.25 5.17
C LEU A 35 15.78 11.62 4.94
N ARG A 36 15.33 10.73 5.82
CA ARG A 36 14.06 9.99 5.64
C ARG A 36 12.87 10.72 6.22
N THR A 37 13.05 11.54 7.26
CA THR A 37 12.02 12.48 7.70
C THR A 37 11.86 13.60 6.67
N GLY A 38 12.96 14.19 6.20
CA GLY A 38 12.96 15.25 5.19
C GLY A 38 12.02 16.40 5.56
N ASN A 39 11.30 16.94 4.57
CA ASN A 39 10.33 18.02 4.78
C ASN A 39 8.96 17.53 5.29
N LYS A 40 8.82 16.25 5.70
CA LYS A 40 7.56 15.69 6.20
C LYS A 40 7.74 15.20 7.64
N PRO A 41 7.59 16.08 8.65
CA PRO A 41 7.84 15.77 10.06
C PRO A 41 7.08 14.55 10.58
N SER A 42 5.88 14.28 10.06
CA SER A 42 5.07 13.12 10.46
C SER A 42 5.72 11.76 10.19
N ARG A 43 6.76 11.68 9.35
CA ARG A 43 7.50 10.43 9.12
C ARG A 43 8.32 9.98 10.32
N ILE A 44 8.53 10.84 11.32
CA ILE A 44 9.28 10.51 12.53
C ILE A 44 8.64 9.37 13.35
N THR A 45 7.35 9.12 13.15
CA THR A 45 6.61 8.03 13.81
C THR A 45 6.87 6.66 13.18
N TYR A 46 7.53 6.58 12.03
CA TYR A 46 7.78 5.31 11.35
C TYR A 46 8.77 4.46 12.15
N PRO A 47 8.62 3.12 12.16
CA PRO A 47 9.45 2.23 13.00
C PRO A 47 10.96 2.44 12.83
N CYS A 48 11.42 2.64 11.60
CA CYS A 48 12.84 2.90 11.32
C CYS A 48 13.31 4.29 11.79
N GLN A 49 12.42 5.28 11.83
CA GLN A 49 12.73 6.62 12.37
C GLN A 49 12.74 6.59 13.90
N GLN A 50 11.80 5.86 14.51
CA GLN A 50 11.80 5.62 15.95
C GLN A 50 13.04 4.86 16.41
N ALA A 51 13.44 3.79 15.71
CA ALA A 51 14.67 3.06 15.99
C ALA A 51 15.92 3.95 15.85
N ALA A 52 15.97 4.83 14.84
CA ALA A 52 17.03 5.80 14.69
C ALA A 52 17.07 6.80 15.87
N MET A 53 15.92 7.30 16.32
CA MET A 53 15.84 8.15 17.52
C MET A 53 16.30 7.40 18.78
N THR A 54 15.88 6.15 18.97
CA THR A 54 16.30 5.33 20.10
C THR A 54 17.81 5.11 20.11
N ASN A 55 18.43 4.84 18.96
CA ASN A 55 19.89 4.72 18.85
C ASN A 55 20.59 6.03 19.25
N ILE A 56 20.07 7.17 18.81
CA ILE A 56 20.61 8.50 19.16
C ILE A 56 20.52 8.73 20.69
N GLU A 57 19.39 8.42 21.32
CA GLU A 57 19.18 8.61 22.76
C GLU A 57 20.02 7.66 23.62
N ILE A 58 20.15 6.38 23.23
CA ILE A 58 21.02 5.41 23.92
C ILE A 58 22.48 5.91 23.91
N ILE A 59 22.94 6.40 22.76
CA ILE A 59 24.32 6.87 22.61
C ILE A 59 24.54 8.18 23.36
N LYS A 60 23.55 9.08 23.38
CA LYS A 60 23.56 10.29 24.22
C LYS A 60 23.71 9.94 25.71
N LEU A 61 22.97 8.96 26.21
CA LEU A 61 23.10 8.50 27.60
C LEU A 61 24.47 7.88 27.87
N ALA A 62 25.03 7.13 26.91
CA ALA A 62 26.38 6.59 27.00
C ALA A 62 27.46 7.68 27.03
N PHE A 63 27.29 8.79 26.31
CA PHE A 63 28.21 9.93 26.36
C PHE A 63 28.09 10.74 27.65
N LEU A 64 26.88 10.92 28.18
CA LEU A 64 26.65 11.61 29.47
C LEU A 64 27.25 10.83 30.65
N THR A 65 27.21 9.51 30.60
CA THR A 65 27.78 8.62 31.63
C THR A 65 29.29 8.40 31.46
N ALA A 66 29.85 8.70 30.29
CA ALA A 66 31.27 8.58 29.97
C ALA A 66 32.03 9.91 29.95
N LEU A 67 31.48 10.98 30.54
CA LEU A 67 32.18 12.26 30.68
C LEU A 67 33.53 12.05 31.39
N PRO A 68 34.68 12.21 30.70
CA PRO A 68 35.94 12.40 31.40
C PRO A 68 35.79 13.68 32.21
N SER A 69 36.38 13.75 33.40
CA SER A 69 36.47 15.03 34.11
C SER A 69 37.03 16.10 33.15
N LEU A 70 36.53 17.33 33.25
CA LEU A 70 36.93 18.48 32.42
C LEU A 70 38.46 18.66 32.31
N ALA A 71 39.22 18.11 33.27
CA ALA A 71 40.68 18.06 33.27
C ALA A 71 41.30 17.25 32.11
N VAL A 72 40.64 16.18 31.64
CA VAL A 72 41.19 15.28 30.60
C VAL A 72 40.99 15.86 29.18
N ILE A 73 39.89 16.58 28.95
CA ILE A 73 39.60 17.21 27.66
C ILE A 73 40.55 18.39 27.38
N ARG A 74 41.06 19.03 28.44
CA ARG A 74 41.97 20.18 28.34
C ARG A 74 43.38 19.82 27.87
N SER A 75 43.81 18.57 28.02
CA SER A 75 45.19 18.15 27.74
C SER A 75 45.45 17.57 26.34
N THR A 76 44.41 17.37 25.53
CA THR A 76 44.52 16.58 24.29
C THR A 76 44.13 17.29 22.98
N LEU A 77 43.62 18.54 23.00
CA LEU A 77 43.21 19.26 21.78
C LEU A 77 43.61 20.74 21.83
N SER A 78 44.05 21.30 20.69
CA SER A 78 44.46 22.71 20.60
C SER A 78 43.26 23.66 20.81
N PRO A 79 43.45 24.78 21.54
CA PRO A 79 42.37 25.52 22.19
C PRO A 79 41.34 26.17 21.23
N LEU A 80 41.68 26.37 19.96
CA LEU A 80 40.79 27.05 19.00
C LEU A 80 39.82 26.10 18.26
N LYS A 81 40.12 24.81 18.12
CA LYS A 81 39.26 23.86 17.37
C LYS A 81 38.32 23.06 18.28
N SER A 82 38.72 22.82 19.52
CA SER A 82 37.93 22.08 20.51
C SER A 82 36.81 22.92 21.13
N VAL A 83 36.99 24.23 21.31
CA VAL A 83 35.92 25.11 21.83
C VAL A 83 34.79 25.24 20.81
N GLY A 84 35.08 25.30 19.52
CA GLY A 84 34.06 25.35 18.46
C GLY A 84 33.22 24.07 18.37
N VAL A 85 33.87 22.89 18.39
CA VAL A 85 33.17 21.59 18.34
C VAL A 85 32.43 21.28 19.63
N LEU A 86 33.00 21.62 20.79
CA LEU A 86 32.34 21.44 22.09
C LEU A 86 31.19 22.44 22.28
N ALA A 87 31.33 23.68 21.81
CA ALA A 87 30.23 24.65 21.79
C ALA A 87 29.12 24.23 20.82
N LEU A 88 29.44 23.66 19.64
CA LEU A 88 28.42 23.14 18.72
C LEU A 88 27.67 21.94 19.31
N LEU A 89 28.38 21.03 19.98
CA LEU A 89 27.80 19.87 20.65
C LEU A 89 27.01 20.26 21.89
N LEU A 90 27.48 21.24 22.68
CA LEU A 90 26.82 21.72 23.89
C LEU A 90 25.61 22.61 23.58
N VAL A 91 25.69 23.47 22.56
CA VAL A 91 24.54 24.30 22.11
C VAL A 91 23.52 23.42 21.39
N GLY A 92 23.96 22.50 20.54
CA GLY A 92 23.09 21.48 19.93
C GLY A 92 22.42 20.58 20.98
N SER A 93 23.15 20.16 22.01
CA SER A 93 22.58 19.38 23.11
C SER A 93 21.68 20.22 24.01
N ALA A 94 22.05 21.46 24.34
CA ALA A 94 21.27 22.34 25.22
C ALA A 94 19.92 22.74 24.59
N PHE A 95 19.88 22.92 23.26
CA PHE A 95 18.64 23.18 22.53
C PHE A 95 17.70 21.95 22.54
N ILE A 96 18.26 20.73 22.55
CA ILE A 96 17.52 19.46 22.61
C ILE A 96 17.18 19.06 24.07
N THR A 97 17.89 19.56 25.09
CA THR A 97 17.70 19.18 26.50
C THR A 97 16.90 20.17 27.33
N SER A 98 16.61 21.38 26.84
CA SER A 98 15.71 22.27 27.58
C SER A 98 14.28 21.75 27.43
N ASP A 99 13.56 21.62 28.55
CA ASP A 99 12.15 21.26 28.55
C ASP A 99 11.37 22.27 27.68
N SER A 100 11.83 23.52 27.61
CA SER A 100 11.34 24.57 26.71
C SER A 100 11.63 24.32 25.23
N GLY A 101 12.78 23.74 24.85
CA GLY A 101 13.15 23.43 23.47
C GLY A 101 12.45 22.17 22.95
N MET A 102 12.32 21.15 23.80
CA MET A 102 11.49 19.97 23.53
C MET A 102 10.00 20.28 23.59
N GLN A 103 9.53 21.18 24.45
CA GLN A 103 8.16 21.69 24.45
C GLN A 103 7.93 22.62 23.27
N ALA A 104 8.88 23.44 22.81
CA ALA A 104 8.72 24.25 21.60
C ALA A 104 8.71 23.37 20.34
N LEU A 105 9.57 22.34 20.28
CA LEU A 105 9.47 21.31 19.25
C LEU A 105 8.15 20.55 19.36
N ARG A 106 7.72 20.11 20.56
CA ARG A 106 6.42 19.44 20.76
C ARG A 106 5.23 20.35 20.52
N PHE A 107 5.29 21.65 20.76
CA PHE A 107 4.20 22.61 20.55
C PHE A 107 4.13 23.05 19.08
N THR A 108 5.28 23.04 18.39
CA THR A 108 5.35 23.20 16.92
C THR A 108 5.01 21.90 16.19
N LEU A 109 5.31 20.72 16.76
CA LEU A 109 5.01 19.39 16.23
C LEU A 109 3.65 18.82 16.69
N ALA A 110 3.05 19.39 17.73
CA ALA A 110 1.67 19.18 18.16
C ALA A 110 0.78 20.37 17.76
N GLN A 111 1.16 21.08 16.69
CA GLN A 111 0.14 21.62 15.80
C GLN A 111 -0.71 20.43 15.36
N ASP A 112 -1.85 20.32 16.04
CA ASP A 112 -3.03 19.55 15.67
C ASP A 112 -2.75 18.26 14.88
N TYR A 113 -2.45 17.16 15.58
CA TYR A 113 -2.65 15.83 14.99
C TYR A 113 -4.13 15.57 14.61
N SER A 114 -5.05 16.41 15.09
CA SER A 114 -6.46 16.47 14.72
C SER A 114 -6.74 17.23 13.42
N ALA A 115 -5.80 18.07 12.95
CA ALA A 115 -5.90 18.76 11.67
C ALA A 115 -4.77 18.25 10.77
N TYR A 116 -4.95 17.05 10.22
CA TYR A 116 -4.48 16.88 8.85
C TYR A 116 -5.21 17.97 8.06
N ASP A 117 -4.53 19.09 7.77
CA ASP A 117 -5.01 20.04 6.77
C ASP A 117 -5.21 19.22 5.50
N ARG A 118 -6.46 18.81 5.27
CA ARG A 118 -6.87 18.10 4.07
C ARG A 118 -6.53 19.08 2.96
N VAL A 119 -5.46 18.82 2.23
CA VAL A 119 -5.09 19.65 1.08
C VAL A 119 -6.23 19.47 0.08
N PRO A 120 -7.07 20.50 -0.15
CA PRO A 120 -8.14 20.36 -1.11
C PRO A 120 -7.49 20.18 -2.48
N LEU A 121 -7.80 19.08 -3.16
CA LEU A 121 -7.40 18.90 -4.55
C LEU A 121 -8.32 19.76 -5.40
N GLN A 122 -7.79 20.84 -5.96
CA GLN A 122 -8.50 21.56 -7.02
C GLN A 122 -8.25 20.81 -8.32
N LEU A 123 -9.31 20.21 -8.88
CA LEU A 123 -9.26 19.69 -10.23
C LEU A 123 -9.56 20.83 -11.21
N LEU A 124 -8.73 20.94 -12.23
CA LEU A 124 -9.06 21.73 -13.42
C LEU A 124 -9.57 20.74 -14.45
N GLU A 125 -10.76 21.01 -14.98
CA GLU A 125 -11.28 20.24 -16.09
C GLU A 125 -10.29 20.31 -17.26
N ASN A 126 -9.96 19.15 -17.81
CA ASN A 126 -9.14 19.04 -18.99
C ASN A 126 -9.73 17.96 -19.89
N VAL A 127 -10.35 18.39 -20.98
CA VAL A 127 -10.89 17.49 -21.99
C VAL A 127 -9.72 17.00 -22.84
N ALA A 128 -9.49 15.68 -22.86
CA ALA A 128 -8.45 15.12 -23.71
C ALA A 128 -8.76 15.45 -25.17
N GLN A 129 -7.87 16.18 -25.82
CA GLN A 129 -8.15 16.75 -27.15
C GLN A 129 -8.23 15.70 -28.27
N THR A 130 -7.81 14.45 -28.02
CA THR A 130 -7.66 13.41 -29.06
C THR A 130 -7.67 11.98 -28.49
N SER A 131 -8.80 11.48 -28.00
CA SER A 131 -9.00 10.03 -27.94
C SER A 131 -10.49 9.70 -27.87
N GLU A 132 -10.95 8.84 -28.78
CA GLU A 132 -12.34 8.32 -28.81
C GLU A 132 -12.71 7.49 -27.56
N HIS A 133 -11.77 7.30 -26.61
CA HIS A 133 -11.90 6.41 -25.46
C HIS A 133 -11.24 6.99 -24.19
N THR A 134 -11.67 8.17 -23.74
CA THR A 134 -11.27 8.67 -22.41
C THR A 134 -12.13 8.11 -21.30
N SER A 135 -11.56 7.91 -20.12
CA SER A 135 -12.34 7.71 -18.90
C SER A 135 -12.76 9.05 -18.31
N ASP A 136 -14.02 9.13 -17.87
CA ASP A 136 -14.51 10.25 -17.09
C ASP A 136 -14.00 10.18 -15.65
N ILE A 137 -13.68 11.33 -15.07
CA ILE A 137 -13.16 11.43 -13.70
C ILE A 137 -14.15 12.21 -12.85
N PHE A 138 -14.80 11.50 -11.94
CA PHE A 138 -15.66 12.07 -10.93
C PHE A 138 -14.91 12.15 -9.59
N LEU A 139 -14.98 13.29 -8.92
CA LEU A 139 -14.29 13.51 -7.64
C LEU A 139 -15.26 13.99 -6.56
N ALA A 140 -15.48 13.15 -5.55
CA ALA A 140 -16.06 13.55 -4.29
C ALA A 140 -14.93 13.77 -3.25
N GLN A 141 -14.89 14.95 -2.63
CA GLN A 141 -13.87 15.30 -1.64
C GLN A 141 -14.44 15.39 -0.24
N GLY A 142 -13.58 15.13 0.75
CA GLY A 142 -13.96 15.31 2.16
C GLY A 142 -14.98 14.33 2.68
N VAL A 143 -15.16 13.19 1.99
CA VAL A 143 -16.24 12.22 2.16
C VAL A 143 -16.22 11.37 3.45
N THR A 144 -15.19 11.49 4.29
CA THR A 144 -15.12 10.72 5.54
C THR A 144 -16.06 11.30 6.60
N GLY A 145 -17.09 10.55 6.96
CA GLY A 145 -18.02 10.81 8.04
C GLY A 145 -17.59 10.21 9.39
N VAL A 146 -18.56 10.11 10.31
CA VAL A 146 -18.34 9.60 11.67
C VAL A 146 -17.87 8.14 11.61
N ASN A 147 -16.85 7.80 12.40
CA ASN A 147 -16.27 6.46 12.48
C ASN A 147 -15.85 5.86 11.13
N GLY A 148 -15.37 6.69 10.20
CA GLY A 148 -14.92 6.22 8.89
C GLY A 148 -16.04 5.96 7.88
N ASN A 149 -17.31 6.16 8.23
CA ASN A 149 -18.41 5.97 7.30
C ASN A 149 -18.27 6.90 6.08
N VAL A 150 -18.25 6.33 4.88
CA VAL A 150 -18.17 7.07 3.60
C VAL A 150 -19.42 6.93 2.73
N THR A 151 -20.50 6.34 3.25
CA THR A 151 -21.74 6.05 2.51
C THR A 151 -22.33 7.31 1.88
N LEU A 152 -22.39 8.43 2.61
CA LEU A 152 -22.87 9.71 2.07
C LEU A 152 -21.98 10.24 0.94
N GLY A 153 -20.67 10.00 1.02
CA GLY A 153 -19.75 10.37 -0.05
C GLY A 153 -19.90 9.54 -1.31
N ILE A 154 -20.17 8.23 -1.16
CA ILE A 154 -20.51 7.34 -2.27
C ILE A 154 -21.82 7.76 -2.91
N ALA A 155 -22.85 8.05 -2.11
CA ALA A 155 -24.13 8.54 -2.62
C ALA A 155 -23.96 9.85 -3.42
N ALA A 156 -23.19 10.82 -2.89
CA ALA A 156 -22.89 12.06 -3.58
C ALA A 156 -22.09 11.84 -4.87
N LEU A 157 -21.17 10.87 -4.90
CA LEU A 157 -20.44 10.49 -6.10
C LEU A 157 -21.38 9.92 -7.17
N PHE A 158 -22.32 9.04 -6.79
CA PHE A 158 -23.29 8.46 -7.71
C PHE A 158 -24.30 9.49 -8.21
N GLU A 159 -24.73 10.41 -7.36
CA GLU A 159 -25.56 11.55 -7.79
C GLU A 159 -24.83 12.41 -8.82
N LEU A 160 -23.55 12.72 -8.58
CA LEU A 160 -22.72 13.45 -9.54
C LEU A 160 -22.57 12.67 -10.86
N MET A 161 -22.31 11.37 -10.80
CA MET A 161 -22.23 10.52 -12.00
C MET A 161 -23.56 10.53 -12.78
N ALA A 162 -24.69 10.41 -12.08
CA ALA A 162 -26.02 10.42 -12.70
C ALA A 162 -26.38 11.78 -13.33
N ILE A 163 -25.95 12.90 -12.72
CA ILE A 163 -26.12 14.24 -13.32
C ILE A 163 -25.41 14.34 -14.67
N GLU A 164 -24.26 13.67 -14.82
CA GLU A 164 -23.50 13.59 -16.07
C GLU A 164 -23.92 12.39 -16.95
N GLY A 165 -25.05 11.73 -16.65
CA GLY A 165 -25.64 10.66 -17.46
C GLY A 165 -25.06 9.26 -17.24
N LEU A 166 -24.22 9.06 -16.22
CA LEU A 166 -23.65 7.77 -15.85
C LEU A 166 -24.36 7.21 -14.60
N HIS A 167 -25.34 6.34 -14.81
CA HIS A 167 -26.13 5.76 -13.71
C HIS A 167 -25.45 4.52 -13.12
N PHE A 168 -25.39 4.43 -11.80
CA PHE A 168 -24.76 3.28 -11.13
C PHE A 168 -25.64 2.01 -11.22
N TYR A 169 -26.95 2.12 -10.99
CA TYR A 169 -27.88 0.99 -11.01
C TYR A 169 -28.54 0.84 -12.37
N ASN A 170 -28.51 -0.37 -12.91
CA ASN A 170 -29.31 -0.76 -14.06
C ASN A 170 -30.69 -1.19 -13.58
N THR A 171 -31.70 -0.40 -13.91
CA THR A 171 -33.09 -0.66 -13.49
C THR A 171 -34.02 -0.55 -14.68
N THR A 172 -35.29 -0.93 -14.50
CA THR A 172 -36.31 -0.70 -15.54
C THR A 172 -36.42 0.79 -15.93
N ALA A 173 -36.19 1.71 -14.99
CA ALA A 173 -36.21 3.15 -15.25
C ALA A 173 -34.91 3.66 -15.88
N GLU A 174 -33.78 3.02 -15.58
CA GLU A 174 -32.43 3.40 -16.01
C GLU A 174 -31.70 2.19 -16.62
N PRO A 175 -32.09 1.73 -17.82
CA PRO A 175 -31.59 0.48 -18.40
C PRO A 175 -30.14 0.55 -18.89
N SER A 176 -29.54 1.75 -18.89
CA SER A 176 -28.12 1.97 -19.20
C SER A 176 -27.22 2.01 -17.98
N GLY A 177 -27.75 1.69 -16.79
CA GLY A 177 -26.95 1.66 -15.56
C GLY A 177 -25.87 0.59 -15.57
N LEU A 178 -24.87 0.78 -14.71
CA LEU A 178 -23.65 -0.05 -14.71
C LEU A 178 -23.84 -1.44 -14.11
N ILE A 179 -24.64 -1.56 -13.04
CA ILE A 179 -24.81 -2.80 -12.26
C ILE A 179 -26.28 -3.21 -12.28
N GLU A 180 -26.59 -4.37 -12.84
CA GLU A 180 -27.89 -5.03 -12.79
C GLU A 180 -28.07 -5.86 -11.50
N ARG A 181 -29.32 -6.18 -11.16
CA ARG A 181 -29.67 -6.85 -9.90
C ARG A 181 -29.04 -8.24 -9.72
N ASP A 182 -28.71 -8.97 -10.77
CA ASP A 182 -28.16 -10.34 -10.74
C ASP A 182 -26.74 -10.46 -11.32
N ASP A 183 -26.06 -9.32 -11.48
CA ASP A 183 -24.65 -9.23 -11.85
C ASP A 183 -23.73 -9.88 -10.81
N VAL A 184 -22.60 -10.39 -11.30
CA VAL A 184 -21.47 -10.77 -10.47
C VAL A 184 -20.51 -9.60 -10.42
N VAL A 185 -20.36 -8.97 -9.25
CA VAL A 185 -19.54 -7.77 -9.07
C VAL A 185 -18.22 -8.12 -8.38
N LEU A 186 -17.13 -8.02 -9.13
CA LEU A 186 -15.78 -8.22 -8.63
C LEU A 186 -15.16 -6.90 -8.17
N LEU A 187 -14.93 -6.78 -6.87
CA LEU A 187 -14.18 -5.69 -6.25
C LEU A 187 -12.70 -6.04 -6.23
N LYS A 188 -11.94 -5.49 -7.17
CA LYS A 188 -10.49 -5.70 -7.24
C LYS A 188 -9.79 -4.75 -6.29
N VAL A 189 -9.48 -5.25 -5.10
CA VAL A 189 -8.80 -4.48 -4.05
C VAL A 189 -7.29 -4.60 -4.19
N ASN A 190 -6.55 -3.96 -3.30
CA ASN A 190 -5.12 -4.14 -3.14
C ASN A 190 -4.85 -4.53 -1.69
N SER A 191 -4.36 -5.75 -1.54
CA SER A 191 -4.14 -6.44 -0.28
C SER A 191 -2.76 -7.11 -0.25
N GLN A 192 -1.85 -6.68 -1.12
CA GLN A 192 -0.41 -7.01 -1.05
C GLN A 192 0.22 -6.49 0.26
N TRP A 193 -0.29 -5.38 0.80
CA TRP A 193 0.27 -4.73 2.00
C TRP A 193 -0.83 -4.34 2.96
N SER A 194 -0.53 -4.43 4.26
CA SER A 194 -1.34 -3.86 5.34
C SER A 194 -1.16 -2.35 5.47
N TYR A 195 -1.80 -1.77 6.49
CA TYR A 195 -1.88 -0.34 6.81
C TYR A 195 -2.33 0.46 5.58
N ARG A 196 -1.81 1.67 5.41
CA ARG A 196 -2.05 2.58 4.26
C ARG A 196 -1.52 2.02 2.93
N GLY A 197 -0.97 0.82 2.93
CA GLY A 197 -0.59 0.08 1.73
C GLY A 197 -1.76 -0.70 1.11
N GLY A 198 -2.84 -0.94 1.86
CA GLY A 198 -4.03 -1.70 1.45
C GLY A 198 -5.25 -0.82 1.14
N THR A 199 -6.21 -1.36 0.37
CA THR A 199 -7.48 -0.68 0.06
C THR A 199 -8.24 -0.37 1.35
N ASN A 200 -8.87 0.81 1.39
CA ASN A 200 -9.59 1.23 2.58
C ASN A 200 -10.85 0.37 2.77
N THR A 201 -10.95 -0.32 3.91
CA THR A 201 -12.02 -1.29 4.15
C THR A 201 -13.37 -0.62 4.44
N ASP A 202 -13.38 0.59 5.00
CA ASP A 202 -14.61 1.40 5.13
C ASP A 202 -15.22 1.71 3.76
N LEU A 203 -14.38 1.99 2.75
CA LEU A 203 -14.77 2.23 1.37
C LEU A 203 -15.27 0.96 0.68
N VAL A 204 -14.58 -0.16 0.86
CA VAL A 204 -15.03 -1.47 0.34
C VAL A 204 -16.41 -1.80 0.90
N LYS A 205 -16.59 -1.66 2.22
CA LYS A 205 -17.87 -1.84 2.88
C LYS A 205 -18.96 -0.94 2.28
N ALA A 206 -18.70 0.36 2.12
CA ALA A 206 -19.70 1.29 1.58
C ALA A 206 -20.09 1.00 0.13
N VAL A 207 -19.16 0.50 -0.70
CA VAL A 207 -19.46 0.07 -2.07
C VAL A 207 -20.32 -1.20 -2.06
N ILE A 208 -20.03 -2.17 -1.19
CA ILE A 208 -20.87 -3.36 -1.00
C ILE A 208 -22.29 -2.98 -0.56
N GLU A 209 -22.41 -2.11 0.44
CA GLU A 209 -23.70 -1.58 0.91
C GLU A 209 -24.49 -0.94 -0.24
N ALA A 210 -23.83 -0.18 -1.11
CA ALA A 210 -24.45 0.41 -2.27
C ALA A 210 -24.93 -0.64 -3.29
N ILE A 211 -24.09 -1.61 -3.65
CA ILE A 211 -24.48 -2.68 -4.59
C ILE A 211 -25.69 -3.45 -4.05
N ILE A 212 -25.66 -3.84 -2.76
CA ILE A 212 -26.76 -4.56 -2.11
C ILE A 212 -28.05 -3.73 -2.09
N ALA A 213 -27.93 -2.41 -1.93
CA ALA A 213 -29.05 -1.48 -1.95
C ALA A 213 -29.64 -1.21 -3.36
N HIS A 214 -29.31 -2.05 -4.36
CA HIS A 214 -29.89 -1.98 -5.69
C HIS A 214 -31.43 -1.83 -5.61
N PRO A 215 -32.04 -0.84 -6.30
CA PRO A 215 -33.48 -0.56 -6.17
C PRO A 215 -34.40 -1.75 -6.48
N ASP A 216 -34.00 -2.58 -7.44
CA ASP A 216 -34.72 -3.79 -7.84
C ASP A 216 -34.35 -5.03 -6.99
N GLY A 217 -33.63 -4.82 -5.88
CA GLY A 217 -33.12 -5.84 -4.95
C GLY A 217 -31.97 -6.64 -5.54
N PHE A 218 -30.77 -6.54 -4.96
CA PHE A 218 -29.60 -7.29 -5.45
C PHE A 218 -29.71 -8.77 -5.09
N THR A 219 -29.51 -9.64 -6.08
CA THR A 219 -29.49 -11.11 -5.95
C THR A 219 -28.27 -11.74 -6.62
N GLY A 220 -27.36 -10.92 -7.13
CA GLY A 220 -26.08 -11.37 -7.67
C GLY A 220 -25.07 -11.73 -6.59
N GLU A 221 -23.82 -11.90 -6.98
CA GLU A 221 -22.70 -12.21 -6.09
C GLU A 221 -21.70 -11.04 -6.07
N ILE A 222 -21.10 -10.76 -4.92
CA ILE A 222 -20.00 -9.79 -4.78
C ILE A 222 -18.73 -10.51 -4.36
N ILE A 223 -17.67 -10.36 -5.15
CA ILE A 223 -16.38 -11.04 -4.94
C ILE A 223 -15.31 -9.99 -4.64
N ILE A 224 -14.73 -10.02 -3.44
CA ILE A 224 -13.59 -9.16 -3.11
C ILE A 224 -12.30 -9.92 -3.41
N ALA A 225 -11.56 -9.47 -4.41
CA ALA A 225 -10.39 -10.19 -4.89
C ALA A 225 -9.13 -9.34 -4.96
N ASP A 226 -7.97 -9.97 -4.73
CA ASP A 226 -6.67 -9.37 -5.02
C ASP A 226 -5.72 -10.39 -5.63
N ASN A 227 -4.83 -9.89 -6.48
CA ASN A 227 -3.74 -10.67 -7.04
C ASN A 227 -2.68 -10.99 -6.00
N GLY A 228 -2.52 -10.19 -4.94
CA GLY A 228 -1.60 -10.41 -3.82
C GLY A 228 -0.11 -10.34 -4.14
N GLN A 229 0.30 -10.58 -5.39
CA GLN A 229 1.66 -10.46 -5.89
C GLN A 229 2.67 -11.35 -5.12
N GLY A 230 2.20 -12.52 -4.68
CA GLY A 230 2.95 -13.56 -3.97
C GLY A 230 3.08 -13.36 -2.46
N ILE A 231 2.55 -12.27 -1.92
CA ILE A 231 2.66 -11.90 -0.50
C ILE A 231 1.36 -11.29 0.05
N GLY A 232 0.26 -11.39 -0.70
CA GLY A 232 -1.00 -10.78 -0.32
C GLY A 232 -1.69 -11.52 0.80
N ASN A 233 -2.57 -10.80 1.51
CA ASN A 233 -3.42 -11.39 2.53
C ASN A 233 -4.71 -10.56 2.63
N LEU A 234 -5.88 -11.21 2.57
CA LEU A 234 -7.18 -10.54 2.75
C LEU A 234 -7.54 -10.40 4.25
N ASN A 235 -6.78 -11.07 5.13
CA ASN A 235 -6.91 -11.06 6.57
C ASN A 235 -5.80 -10.25 7.27
N TRP A 236 -5.44 -9.09 6.75
CA TRP A 236 -4.49 -8.20 7.43
C TRP A 236 -5.11 -7.62 8.72
N GLY A 237 -4.47 -7.85 9.87
CA GLY A 237 -4.93 -7.33 11.17
C GLY A 237 -4.73 -5.82 11.39
N ASP A 238 -4.11 -5.12 10.42
CA ASP A 238 -3.89 -3.68 10.42
C ASP A 238 -4.38 -3.08 9.10
N ALA A 239 -5.65 -2.77 8.97
CA ALA A 239 -6.28 -2.27 7.76
C ALA A 239 -6.17 -0.75 7.59
N ASN A 240 -6.29 -0.28 6.35
CA ASN A 240 -6.40 1.13 6.00
C ASN A 240 -7.81 1.66 6.31
N ALA A 241 -8.20 1.78 7.57
CA ALA A 241 -9.58 2.13 7.92
C ALA A 241 -9.65 2.93 9.21
N PHE A 242 -10.86 3.38 9.57
CA PHE A 242 -11.12 3.92 10.91
C PHE A 242 -10.94 2.84 11.97
N ASN A 243 -11.53 1.66 11.78
CA ASN A 243 -11.21 0.48 12.58
C ASN A 243 -10.04 -0.29 11.94
N ASN A 244 -8.82 -0.08 12.44
CA ASN A 244 -7.64 -0.75 11.88
C ASN A 244 -7.63 -2.27 12.08
N SER A 245 -8.49 -2.84 12.93
CA SER A 245 -8.59 -4.29 13.09
C SER A 245 -9.57 -4.96 12.13
N GLN A 246 -10.25 -4.20 11.24
CA GLN A 246 -11.20 -4.75 10.27
C GLN A 246 -10.49 -5.17 8.98
N ALA A 247 -10.24 -6.45 8.80
CA ALA A 247 -9.69 -6.98 7.55
C ALA A 247 -10.72 -7.00 6.41
N ILE A 248 -10.29 -7.33 5.19
CA ILE A 248 -11.20 -7.49 4.04
C ILE A 248 -12.16 -8.67 4.25
N GLU A 249 -11.66 -9.77 4.81
CA GLU A 249 -12.50 -10.93 5.19
C GLU A 249 -13.58 -10.53 6.21
N ASP A 250 -13.25 -9.71 7.20
CA ASP A 250 -14.22 -9.19 8.18
C ASP A 250 -15.28 -8.30 7.53
N VAL A 251 -14.95 -7.61 6.42
CA VAL A 251 -15.94 -6.83 5.66
C VAL A 251 -16.93 -7.77 4.96
N ALA A 252 -16.45 -8.81 4.27
CA ALA A 252 -17.34 -9.77 3.61
C ALA A 252 -18.30 -10.44 4.61
N GLN A 253 -17.78 -10.84 5.78
CA GLN A 253 -18.56 -11.50 6.83
C GLN A 253 -19.65 -10.61 7.48
N GLN A 254 -19.63 -9.30 7.25
CA GLN A 254 -20.69 -8.39 7.75
C GLN A 254 -22.00 -8.50 6.96
N PHE A 255 -22.02 -9.22 5.84
CA PHE A 255 -23.19 -9.36 4.95
C PHE A 255 -23.64 -10.83 4.85
N PRO A 256 -24.00 -11.49 5.96
CA PRO A 256 -24.29 -12.94 5.96
C PRO A 256 -25.56 -13.33 5.19
N ASP A 257 -26.45 -12.37 4.92
CA ASP A 257 -27.69 -12.57 4.16
C ASP A 257 -27.50 -12.37 2.64
N HIS A 258 -26.26 -12.14 2.19
CA HIS A 258 -25.90 -11.91 0.80
C HIS A 258 -24.68 -12.74 0.40
N ASP A 259 -24.56 -13.06 -0.88
CA ASP A 259 -23.40 -13.77 -1.42
C ASP A 259 -22.22 -12.80 -1.58
N VAL A 260 -21.48 -12.59 -0.48
CA VAL A 260 -20.26 -11.77 -0.45
C VAL A 260 -19.08 -12.63 -0.04
N SER A 261 -18.16 -12.86 -0.97
CA SER A 261 -17.02 -13.76 -0.79
C SER A 261 -15.68 -13.05 -1.02
N THR A 262 -14.58 -13.70 -0.62
CA THR A 262 -13.22 -13.18 -0.80
C THR A 262 -12.35 -14.19 -1.51
N ILE A 263 -11.58 -13.75 -2.51
CA ILE A 263 -10.71 -14.66 -3.28
C ILE A 263 -9.32 -14.07 -3.42
N LEU A 264 -8.32 -14.77 -2.89
CA LEU A 264 -6.92 -14.40 -3.05
C LEU A 264 -6.28 -15.21 -4.20
N TRP A 265 -5.98 -14.52 -5.31
CA TRP A 265 -5.44 -15.18 -6.51
C TRP A 265 -3.98 -15.61 -6.38
N ASP A 266 -3.31 -15.28 -5.29
CA ASP A 266 -1.98 -15.82 -4.97
C ASP A 266 -2.00 -17.35 -4.86
N ASN A 267 -3.12 -17.95 -4.45
CA ASN A 267 -3.25 -19.39 -4.25
C ASN A 267 -3.04 -20.20 -5.53
N TYR A 268 -3.29 -19.61 -6.69
CA TYR A 268 -3.19 -20.26 -8.00
C TYR A 268 -2.34 -19.46 -9.00
N ARG A 269 -1.54 -18.51 -8.49
CA ARG A 269 -0.64 -17.63 -9.23
C ARG A 269 0.31 -18.36 -10.20
N TYR A 270 0.65 -19.62 -9.93
CA TYR A 270 1.58 -20.42 -10.74
C TYR A 270 0.90 -21.47 -11.62
N ASN A 271 -0.41 -21.59 -11.54
CA ASN A 271 -1.17 -22.56 -12.33
C ASN A 271 -1.43 -21.94 -13.69
N THR A 272 -0.87 -22.54 -14.75
CA THR A 272 -1.27 -22.22 -16.12
C THR A 272 -2.34 -23.21 -16.54
N VAL A 273 -3.48 -22.71 -16.97
CA VAL A 273 -4.67 -23.49 -17.31
C VAL A 273 -5.22 -23.03 -18.66
N ASP A 274 -5.98 -23.90 -19.32
CA ASP A 274 -6.75 -23.54 -20.51
C ASP A 274 -8.08 -22.88 -20.09
N GLU A 275 -8.94 -22.47 -21.01
CA GLU A 275 -10.26 -21.91 -20.66
C GLU A 275 -11.35 -22.96 -20.44
N TYR A 276 -12.47 -22.55 -19.82
CA TYR A 276 -13.63 -23.43 -19.59
C TYR A 276 -14.23 -23.99 -20.89
N ASP A 277 -14.23 -23.22 -21.98
CA ASP A 277 -14.71 -23.68 -23.30
C ASP A 277 -13.81 -24.73 -23.95
N LEU A 278 -12.57 -24.87 -23.46
CA LEU A 278 -11.63 -25.92 -23.83
C LEU A 278 -11.74 -27.15 -22.92
N GLY A 279 -12.67 -27.15 -21.95
CA GLY A 279 -12.94 -28.27 -21.05
C GLY A 279 -11.99 -28.35 -19.85
N ASP A 280 -11.18 -27.33 -19.60
CA ASP A 280 -10.37 -27.23 -18.38
C ASP A 280 -11.19 -26.52 -17.31
N PHE A 281 -11.49 -27.20 -16.19
CA PHE A 281 -12.22 -26.64 -15.05
C PHE A 281 -11.31 -26.36 -13.85
N SER A 282 -9.99 -26.39 -14.05
CA SER A 282 -8.99 -26.10 -13.01
C SER A 282 -8.86 -24.59 -12.78
N GLU A 283 -8.67 -24.18 -11.53
CA GLU A 283 -8.47 -22.77 -11.18
C GLU A 283 -7.01 -22.34 -11.42
N GLY A 284 -6.82 -21.14 -11.95
CA GLY A 284 -5.50 -20.69 -12.38
C GLY A 284 -5.51 -19.44 -13.23
N TYR A 285 -4.44 -19.28 -14.00
CA TYR A 285 -4.30 -18.21 -14.98
C TYR A 285 -4.33 -18.80 -16.38
N VAL A 286 -5.25 -18.27 -17.18
CA VAL A 286 -5.20 -18.45 -18.63
C VAL A 286 -4.11 -17.52 -19.14
N ARG A 287 -3.11 -18.08 -19.82
CA ARG A 287 -1.99 -17.31 -20.38
C ARG A 287 -1.94 -17.51 -21.88
N SER A 288 -1.85 -16.40 -22.61
CA SER A 288 -1.59 -16.41 -24.04
C SER A 288 -0.33 -17.22 -24.35
N SER A 289 -0.41 -18.10 -25.35
CA SER A 289 0.76 -18.76 -25.94
C SER A 289 1.58 -17.81 -26.83
N THR A 290 1.02 -16.65 -27.17
CA THR A 290 1.64 -15.64 -28.03
C THR A 290 2.20 -14.50 -27.20
N TRP A 291 3.47 -14.18 -27.46
CA TRP A 291 4.16 -13.01 -26.90
C TRP A 291 3.64 -11.73 -27.55
N ASP A 292 3.25 -10.75 -26.74
CA ASP A 292 2.98 -9.39 -27.22
C ASP A 292 4.32 -8.67 -27.43
N ALA A 293 4.69 -8.43 -28.69
CA ALA A 293 5.95 -7.78 -29.03
C ALA A 293 6.00 -6.29 -28.70
N ASN A 294 4.85 -5.61 -28.58
CA ASN A 294 4.80 -4.20 -28.23
C ASN A 294 5.02 -4.00 -26.73
N THR A 295 4.42 -4.88 -25.94
CA THR A 295 4.40 -4.75 -24.48
C THR A 295 5.28 -5.76 -23.75
N GLU A 296 5.99 -6.61 -24.49
CA GLU A 296 6.94 -7.57 -23.97
C GLU A 296 6.36 -8.44 -22.84
N ILE A 297 5.14 -8.94 -22.99
CA ILE A 297 4.54 -9.86 -22.02
C ILE A 297 3.76 -10.97 -22.71
N TYR A 298 3.47 -12.03 -21.95
CA TYR A 298 2.39 -12.95 -22.28
C TYR A 298 1.13 -12.47 -21.56
N PRO A 299 0.10 -11.99 -22.28
CA PRO A 299 -1.17 -11.62 -21.66
C PRO A 299 -1.73 -12.78 -20.83
N SER A 300 -2.22 -12.47 -19.64
CA SER A 300 -2.78 -13.46 -18.73
C SER A 300 -3.91 -12.88 -17.89
N TYR A 301 -4.82 -13.73 -17.45
CA TYR A 301 -5.91 -13.35 -16.56
C TYR A 301 -6.34 -14.55 -15.71
N PRO A 302 -6.87 -14.34 -14.49
CA PRO A 302 -7.31 -15.42 -13.64
C PRO A 302 -8.65 -15.98 -14.12
N LYS A 303 -8.84 -17.27 -13.89
CA LYS A 303 -10.15 -17.92 -13.84
C LYS A 303 -10.26 -18.76 -12.57
N PHE A 304 -11.44 -18.81 -11.99
CA PHE A 304 -11.67 -19.44 -10.69
C PHE A 304 -13.15 -19.76 -10.48
N VAL A 305 -13.44 -20.51 -9.42
CA VAL A 305 -14.81 -20.84 -9.03
C VAL A 305 -15.14 -20.12 -7.72
N THR A 306 -16.31 -19.50 -7.64
CA THR A 306 -16.76 -18.83 -6.42
C THR A 306 -17.32 -19.83 -5.41
N ASP A 307 -17.51 -19.39 -4.16
CA ASP A 307 -18.11 -20.22 -3.10
C ASP A 307 -19.56 -20.64 -3.42
N THR A 308 -20.26 -19.86 -4.25
CA THR A 308 -21.61 -20.20 -4.75
C THR A 308 -21.59 -21.19 -5.93
N GLY A 309 -20.40 -21.48 -6.47
CA GLY A 309 -20.19 -22.39 -7.59
C GLY A 309 -20.21 -21.74 -8.98
N LEU A 310 -20.09 -20.40 -9.07
CA LEU A 310 -19.99 -19.71 -10.36
C LEU A 310 -18.59 -19.84 -10.95
N TYR A 311 -18.52 -20.22 -12.22
CA TYR A 311 -17.27 -20.30 -12.99
C TYR A 311 -16.97 -18.92 -13.58
N VAL A 312 -15.96 -18.24 -13.03
CA VAL A 312 -15.58 -16.89 -13.43
C VAL A 312 -14.32 -16.93 -14.29
N SER A 313 -14.41 -16.39 -15.51
CA SER A 313 -13.26 -15.99 -16.32
C SER A 313 -13.14 -14.48 -16.25
N PHE A 314 -12.01 -13.96 -15.78
CA PHE A 314 -11.81 -12.51 -15.68
C PHE A 314 -11.87 -11.79 -17.04
N LYS A 315 -11.58 -12.52 -18.13
CA LYS A 315 -11.66 -11.98 -19.50
C LYS A 315 -13.04 -12.17 -20.13
N ASN A 316 -13.58 -13.38 -20.02
CA ASN A 316 -14.72 -13.78 -20.83
C ASN A 316 -16.05 -13.66 -20.06
N GLY A 317 -16.02 -13.46 -18.74
CA GLY A 317 -17.22 -13.33 -17.90
C GLY A 317 -17.61 -14.63 -17.22
N ILE A 318 -18.91 -14.83 -17.03
CA ILE A 318 -19.46 -15.99 -16.31
C ILE A 318 -19.69 -17.14 -17.28
N TRP A 319 -19.13 -18.32 -16.99
CA TRP A 319 -19.29 -19.51 -17.82
C TRP A 319 -20.53 -20.32 -17.45
N ASP A 320 -21.31 -20.70 -18.46
CA ASP A 320 -22.37 -21.70 -18.38
C ASP A 320 -22.15 -22.80 -19.43
N ASN A 321 -22.36 -24.06 -19.04
CA ASN A 321 -22.15 -25.21 -19.94
C ASN A 321 -23.13 -25.27 -21.12
N THR A 322 -24.24 -24.54 -21.05
CA THR A 322 -25.31 -24.54 -22.07
C THR A 322 -25.18 -23.31 -22.97
N THR A 323 -24.99 -22.13 -22.38
CA THR A 323 -25.00 -20.85 -23.11
C THR A 323 -23.60 -20.31 -23.43
N GLY A 324 -22.56 -20.89 -22.84
CA GLY A 324 -21.19 -20.39 -22.97
C GLY A 324 -20.92 -19.21 -22.03
N PHE A 325 -20.02 -18.32 -22.44
CA PHE A 325 -19.64 -17.14 -21.65
C PHE A 325 -20.68 -16.02 -21.74
N ASP A 326 -21.01 -15.46 -20.58
CA ASP A 326 -21.76 -14.21 -20.41
C ASP A 326 -20.81 -13.13 -19.89
N SER A 327 -20.30 -12.30 -20.81
CA SER A 327 -19.40 -11.19 -20.49
C SER A 327 -20.10 -10.03 -19.82
N ASP A 328 -21.40 -9.86 -20.09
CA ASP A 328 -22.14 -8.69 -19.59
C ASP A 328 -22.44 -8.84 -18.11
N ARG A 329 -22.61 -10.07 -17.61
CA ARG A 329 -22.91 -10.35 -16.20
C ARG A 329 -21.73 -10.12 -15.24
N LEU A 330 -20.48 -10.08 -15.72
CA LEU A 330 -19.32 -9.81 -14.86
C LEU A 330 -18.97 -8.32 -14.85
N LYS A 331 -19.10 -7.67 -13.68
CA LYS A 331 -18.74 -6.27 -13.50
C LYS A 331 -17.49 -6.16 -12.63
N ILE A 332 -16.53 -5.34 -13.05
CA ILE A 332 -15.26 -5.18 -12.32
C ILE A 332 -15.14 -3.74 -11.80
N ILE A 333 -15.06 -3.59 -10.48
CA ILE A 333 -14.77 -2.32 -9.83
C ILE A 333 -13.35 -2.40 -9.27
N ASN A 334 -12.41 -1.72 -9.93
CA ASN A 334 -11.03 -1.65 -9.47
C ASN A 334 -10.88 -0.56 -8.39
N MET A 335 -10.41 -0.94 -7.21
CA MET A 335 -10.33 -0.10 -6.01
C MET A 335 -8.87 0.12 -5.57
N PRO A 336 -8.02 0.77 -6.39
CA PRO A 336 -6.62 0.95 -6.09
C PRO A 336 -6.41 1.99 -4.98
N VAL A 337 -5.19 1.98 -4.45
CA VAL A 337 -4.76 2.89 -3.38
C VAL A 337 -3.74 3.88 -3.92
N LEU A 338 -3.90 5.13 -3.51
CA LEU A 338 -2.88 6.15 -3.67
C LEU A 338 -1.72 5.87 -2.69
N LYS A 339 -0.73 5.11 -3.14
CA LYS A 339 0.49 4.80 -2.38
C LYS A 339 1.75 5.18 -3.16
N SER A 340 2.85 5.29 -2.43
CA SER A 340 4.17 5.32 -3.07
C SER A 340 4.56 3.91 -3.47
N HIS A 341 5.13 3.77 -4.66
CA HIS A 341 5.52 2.47 -5.20
C HIS A 341 6.71 2.62 -6.12
N PHE A 342 7.88 2.32 -5.58
CA PHE A 342 9.19 2.28 -6.24
C PHE A 342 9.22 2.89 -7.65
N ARG A 343 9.15 2.08 -8.72
CA ARG A 343 9.27 2.51 -10.12
C ARG A 343 8.10 3.35 -10.65
N TYR A 344 6.93 3.20 -10.05
CA TYR A 344 5.70 3.89 -10.47
C TYR A 344 5.54 5.26 -9.81
N GLY A 345 6.39 5.59 -8.82
CA GLY A 345 6.25 6.81 -8.04
C GLY A 345 5.00 6.75 -7.17
N VAL A 346 3.89 7.29 -7.69
CA VAL A 346 2.57 7.34 -7.03
C VAL A 346 1.59 6.47 -7.83
N THR A 347 0.98 5.47 -7.20
CA THR A 347 0.33 4.37 -7.94
C THR A 347 -1.10 4.55 -8.35
N GLY A 348 -1.82 5.51 -7.77
CA GLY A 348 -3.29 5.55 -7.80
C GLY A 348 -3.85 5.26 -9.20
N CYS A 349 -3.69 6.22 -10.11
CA CYS A 349 -4.24 6.12 -11.47
C CYS A 349 -3.61 4.98 -12.28
N ILE A 350 -2.33 4.68 -12.10
CA ILE A 350 -1.67 3.62 -12.88
C ILE A 350 -2.27 2.26 -12.55
N LYS A 351 -2.58 1.99 -11.26
CA LYS A 351 -3.18 0.73 -10.81
C LYS A 351 -4.63 0.54 -11.27
N HIS A 352 -5.32 1.61 -11.71
CA HIS A 352 -6.64 1.49 -12.38
C HIS A 352 -6.53 0.78 -13.73
N TYR A 353 -5.43 0.99 -14.46
CA TYR A 353 -5.16 0.39 -15.77
C TYR A 353 -4.21 -0.80 -15.68
N MET A 354 -4.15 -1.46 -14.51
CA MET A 354 -3.36 -2.69 -14.36
C MET A 354 -4.29 -3.89 -14.30
N GLY A 355 -4.12 -4.77 -15.27
CA GLY A 355 -4.68 -6.09 -15.25
C GLY A 355 -4.04 -7.00 -14.20
N VAL A 356 -4.24 -8.30 -14.39
CA VAL A 356 -3.88 -9.31 -13.39
C VAL A 356 -2.83 -10.26 -13.95
N PRO A 357 -1.54 -10.01 -13.69
CA PRO A 357 -0.49 -10.89 -14.17
C PRO A 357 -0.51 -12.23 -13.44
N GLN A 358 -0.32 -13.31 -14.20
CA GLN A 358 0.18 -14.56 -13.67
C GLN A 358 1.58 -14.32 -13.09
N GLY A 359 1.89 -14.93 -11.95
CA GLY A 359 3.18 -14.70 -11.30
C GLY A 359 4.38 -15.25 -12.06
N TYR A 360 5.56 -15.16 -11.44
CA TYR A 360 6.85 -15.51 -12.06
C TYR A 360 6.80 -16.80 -12.88
N VAL A 361 6.95 -16.65 -14.19
CA VAL A 361 7.36 -17.74 -15.06
C VAL A 361 8.51 -17.20 -15.91
N VAL A 362 9.74 -17.67 -15.60
CA VAL A 362 11.05 -17.48 -16.29
C VAL A 362 12.05 -16.45 -15.66
N PRO A 363 13.37 -16.76 -15.54
CA PRO A 363 14.34 -16.03 -14.70
C PRO A 363 15.18 -14.98 -15.44
N SER A 364 14.66 -14.32 -16.48
CA SER A 364 15.46 -13.37 -17.29
C SER A 364 15.60 -11.96 -16.70
N VAL A 365 15.08 -11.72 -15.50
CA VAL A 365 15.35 -10.51 -14.69
C VAL A 365 15.33 -10.90 -13.22
N ASP A 366 15.92 -10.05 -12.37
CA ASP A 366 16.04 -10.23 -10.92
C ASP A 366 14.84 -11.02 -10.34
N PRO A 367 15.07 -12.17 -9.70
CA PRO A 367 14.01 -13.08 -9.23
C PRO A 367 13.04 -12.46 -8.20
N SER A 368 13.28 -11.21 -7.78
CA SER A 368 12.42 -10.45 -6.88
C SER A 368 11.48 -9.44 -7.56
N ILE A 369 11.51 -9.28 -8.91
CA ILE A 369 10.57 -8.39 -9.62
C ILE A 369 9.94 -9.09 -10.86
N PRO A 370 8.60 -9.16 -10.97
CA PRO A 370 7.93 -9.76 -12.12
C PRO A 370 8.18 -8.97 -13.43
N HIS A 371 8.27 -9.66 -14.58
CA HIS A 371 8.62 -9.04 -15.87
C HIS A 371 7.64 -7.94 -16.30
N GLU A 372 6.35 -8.08 -15.98
CA GLU A 372 5.32 -7.08 -16.27
C GLU A 372 5.56 -5.71 -15.59
N HIS A 373 6.32 -5.70 -14.48
CA HIS A 373 6.71 -4.44 -13.84
C HIS A 373 7.82 -3.70 -14.61
N PHE A 374 8.52 -4.38 -15.53
CA PHE A 374 9.50 -3.78 -16.42
C PHE A 374 8.86 -3.27 -17.71
N SER A 375 7.77 -3.87 -18.16
CA SER A 375 7.08 -3.46 -19.40
C SER A 375 6.08 -2.31 -19.23
N ILE A 376 6.03 -1.66 -18.06
CA ILE A 376 5.04 -0.60 -17.83
C ILE A 376 5.18 0.58 -18.79
N ALA A 377 6.41 0.96 -19.13
CA ALA A 377 6.69 2.04 -20.08
C ALA A 377 6.22 1.71 -21.50
N LEU A 378 6.01 0.41 -21.76
CA LEU A 378 5.50 -0.13 -23.02
C LEU A 378 3.98 -0.40 -22.95
N GLY A 379 3.33 -0.16 -21.81
CA GLY A 379 1.90 -0.41 -21.63
C GLY A 379 1.54 -1.84 -21.20
N GLY A 380 2.50 -2.69 -20.84
CA GLY A 380 2.22 -4.11 -20.55
C GLY A 380 1.23 -4.36 -19.42
N MET A 381 1.18 -3.50 -18.40
CA MET A 381 0.14 -3.64 -17.38
C MET A 381 -1.28 -3.37 -17.92
N GLY A 382 -1.40 -2.50 -18.94
CA GLY A 382 -2.65 -2.23 -19.65
C GLY A 382 -3.04 -3.38 -20.56
N THR A 383 -2.09 -4.05 -21.19
CA THR A 383 -2.33 -5.27 -22.00
C THR A 383 -2.89 -6.43 -21.17
N LEU A 384 -2.72 -6.41 -19.85
CA LEU A 384 -3.32 -7.38 -18.93
C LEU A 384 -4.76 -7.04 -18.53
N MET A 385 -5.24 -5.83 -18.84
CA MET A 385 -6.66 -5.49 -18.71
C MET A 385 -7.35 -6.28 -19.83
N ALA A 386 -8.08 -7.31 -19.43
CA ALA A 386 -8.49 -8.41 -20.29
C ALA A 386 -9.34 -7.99 -21.51
#